data_AF-A0A6L3IM06-F1
#
_entry.id   AF-A0A6L3IM06-F1
#
_cell.length_a   1.000
_cell.length_b   1.000
_cell.length_c   1.000
_cell.angle_alpha   90.00
_cell.angle_beta   90.00
_cell.angle_gamma   90.00
#
_symmetry.space_group_name_H-M   'P 1'
#
loop_
_entity.id
_entity.type
_entity.pdbx_description
1 polymer ?
#
loop_
_entity_poly.entity_id
_entity_poly.type
_entity_poly.pdbx_seq_one_letter_code
_entity_poly.pdbx_strand_id
1 'polypeptide(L)'
;ARKISDMATGWTCGQVARDFSKTKIGIRDQLNIQEAEEFKTSKFFCKTDFNMVTIQKEEAAYVPLPKFYTFKSRDVRERILYANFIQVNKDVKDMINEIFQKKKAI
;
A
#
# COMPACT_ATOMS: atom_id res chain seq x y z
N ALA A 1 -23.02 21.26 -28.02
CA ALA A 1 -22.72 20.47 -26.80
C ALA A 1 -21.55 19.55 -27.10
N ARG A 2 -20.47 19.58 -26.30
CA ARG A 2 -19.35 18.65 -26.45
C ARG A 2 -19.85 17.23 -26.15
N LYS A 3 -19.47 16.24 -26.96
CA LYS A 3 -19.82 14.84 -26.74
C LYS A 3 -19.08 14.32 -25.50
N ILE A 4 -19.75 13.49 -24.71
CA ILE A 4 -19.21 12.96 -23.44
C ILE A 4 -17.92 12.16 -23.66
N SER A 5 -17.75 11.60 -24.85
CA SER A 5 -16.55 10.90 -25.30
C SER A 5 -15.28 11.74 -25.32
N ASP A 6 -15.41 13.06 -25.44
CA ASP A 6 -14.29 13.98 -25.69
C ASP A 6 -13.78 14.63 -24.39
N MET A 7 -14.30 14.20 -23.24
CA MET A 7 -13.93 14.73 -21.92
C MET A 7 -13.01 13.77 -21.18
N ALA A 8 -11.98 14.31 -20.53
CA ALA A 8 -11.10 13.52 -19.67
C ALA A 8 -11.93 12.81 -18.57
N THR A 9 -11.63 11.56 -18.28
CA THR A 9 -12.42 10.65 -17.40
C THR A 9 -12.72 11.20 -16.00
N GLY A 10 -11.98 12.20 -15.51
CA GLY A 10 -12.28 12.90 -14.25
C GLY A 10 -13.36 14.00 -14.34
N TRP A 11 -13.71 14.45 -15.54
CA TRP A 11 -14.72 15.51 -15.77
C TRP A 11 -16.15 14.97 -15.85
N THR A 12 -16.32 13.70 -16.22
CA THR A 12 -17.63 13.04 -16.34
C THR A 12 -18.34 12.92 -14.99
N CYS A 13 -17.61 12.65 -13.91
CA CYS A 13 -18.15 12.55 -12.54
C CYS A 13 -18.81 13.86 -12.07
N GLY A 14 -18.22 15.01 -12.41
CA GLY A 14 -18.78 16.32 -12.05
C GLY A 14 -20.03 16.72 -12.83
N GLN A 15 -20.28 16.12 -14.01
CA GLN A 15 -21.46 16.41 -14.82
C GLN A 15 -22.67 15.54 -14.47
N VAL A 16 -22.49 14.28 -14.05
CA VAL A 16 -23.64 13.44 -13.62
C VAL A 16 -24.33 13.95 -12.35
N ALA A 17 -23.63 14.71 -11.50
CA ALA A 17 -24.25 15.39 -10.36
C ALA A 17 -25.08 16.63 -10.76
N ARG A 18 -24.94 17.13 -12.01
CA ARG A 18 -25.63 18.34 -12.51
C ARG A 18 -27.01 18.08 -13.12
N ASP A 19 -27.38 16.83 -13.37
CA ASP A 19 -28.67 16.50 -13.99
C ASP A 19 -29.90 16.85 -13.11
N PHE A 20 -29.72 17.26 -11.85
CA PHE A 20 -30.82 17.58 -10.94
C PHE A 20 -30.96 19.04 -10.51
N SER A 21 -30.06 19.96 -10.91
CA SER A 21 -30.24 21.41 -10.61
C SER A 21 -29.42 22.33 -11.52
N LYS A 22 -30.04 23.40 -12.06
CA LYS A 22 -29.38 24.39 -12.92
C LYS A 22 -28.43 25.30 -12.09
N THR A 23 -27.13 25.22 -12.37
CA THR A 23 -26.10 26.12 -11.84
C THR A 23 -26.31 27.55 -12.38
N LYS A 24 -26.23 28.57 -11.53
CA LYS A 24 -26.24 29.98 -11.99
C LYS A 24 -24.89 30.32 -12.60
N ILE A 25 -24.88 30.62 -13.90
CA ILE A 25 -23.66 30.91 -14.64
C ILE A 25 -23.42 32.43 -14.65
N GLY A 26 -22.16 32.85 -14.48
CA GLY A 26 -21.76 34.25 -14.53
C GLY A 26 -21.88 34.86 -15.94
N ILE A 27 -21.57 36.15 -16.05
CA ILE A 27 -21.60 36.88 -17.32
C ILE A 27 -20.67 36.18 -18.34
N ARG A 28 -21.23 35.78 -19.50
CA ARG A 28 -20.61 35.01 -20.61
C ARG A 28 -20.55 33.48 -20.50
N ASP A 29 -21.42 32.88 -19.69
CA ASP A 29 -21.55 31.42 -19.63
C ASP A 29 -20.27 30.70 -19.13
N GLN A 30 -19.34 31.45 -18.52
CA GLN A 30 -18.11 30.95 -17.94
C GLN A 30 -18.23 30.94 -16.42
N LEU A 31 -18.03 29.78 -15.82
CA LEU A 31 -18.01 29.59 -14.37
C LEU A 31 -16.68 28.93 -14.00
N ASN A 32 -15.90 29.58 -13.12
CA ASN A 32 -14.69 29.00 -12.59
C ASN A 32 -15.04 27.94 -11.53
N ILE A 33 -15.05 26.68 -11.96
CA ILE A 33 -15.44 25.51 -11.13
C ILE A 33 -14.51 25.33 -9.92
N GLN A 34 -13.31 25.91 -9.92
CA GLN A 34 -12.37 25.82 -8.80
C GLN A 34 -12.71 26.76 -7.64
N GLU A 35 -13.37 27.88 -7.93
CA GLU A 35 -13.64 28.96 -6.96
C GLU A 35 -15.12 29.03 -6.57
N ALA A 36 -16.01 28.50 -7.40
CA ALA A 36 -17.45 28.52 -7.16
C ALA A 36 -17.83 27.69 -5.93
N GLU A 37 -18.57 28.31 -5.01
CA GLU A 37 -18.98 27.73 -3.74
C GLU A 37 -19.86 26.49 -3.91
N GLU A 38 -20.67 26.45 -4.97
CA GLU A 38 -21.48 25.29 -5.38
C GLU A 38 -20.63 24.05 -5.78
N PHE A 39 -19.36 24.23 -6.13
CA PHE A 39 -18.43 23.17 -6.58
C PHE A 39 -17.29 22.89 -5.60
N LYS A 40 -17.18 23.66 -4.51
CA LYS A 40 -16.20 23.41 -3.44
C LYS A 40 -16.34 22.02 -2.82
N THR A 41 -17.57 21.47 -2.80
CA THR A 41 -17.87 20.18 -2.18
C THR A 41 -18.04 19.04 -3.18
N SER A 42 -18.21 19.32 -4.48
CA SER A 42 -18.44 18.28 -5.49
C SER A 42 -17.16 17.87 -6.25
N LYS A 43 -16.04 18.56 -6.03
CA LYS A 43 -14.74 18.20 -6.64
C LYS A 43 -13.87 17.31 -5.74
N PHE A 44 -14.28 17.06 -4.50
CA PHE A 44 -13.43 16.40 -3.52
C PHE A 44 -14.08 15.13 -2.98
N PHE A 45 -13.56 14.00 -3.48
CA PHE A 45 -13.56 12.69 -2.82
C PHE A 45 -14.95 12.07 -2.64
N CYS A 46 -15.11 10.84 -3.11
CA CYS A 46 -16.00 9.89 -2.44
C CYS A 46 -15.64 9.95 -0.96
N LYS A 47 -16.41 10.67 -0.13
CA LYS A 47 -16.25 10.67 1.32
C LYS A 47 -16.77 9.32 1.79
N THR A 48 -15.98 8.27 1.60
CA THR A 48 -15.95 7.20 2.56
C THR A 48 -15.56 7.86 3.88
N ASP A 49 -16.49 7.86 4.84
CA ASP A 49 -16.23 8.28 6.21
C ASP A 49 -15.30 7.24 6.85
N PHE A 50 -14.01 7.38 6.58
CA PHE A 50 -12.99 6.50 7.13
C PHE A 50 -12.73 6.91 8.57
N ASN A 51 -13.15 6.06 9.50
CA ASN A 51 -12.81 6.22 10.89
C ASN A 51 -11.29 5.96 11.09
N MET A 52 -10.52 7.04 11.18
CA MET A 52 -9.06 6.97 11.31
C MET A 52 -8.62 6.25 12.59
N VAL A 53 -9.44 6.28 13.65
CA VAL A 53 -9.15 5.57 14.91
C VAL A 53 -9.24 4.06 14.72
N THR A 54 -10.19 3.57 13.94
CA THR A 54 -10.31 2.14 13.65
C THR A 54 -9.22 1.66 12.71
N ILE A 55 -8.84 2.48 11.72
CA ILE A 55 -7.75 2.15 10.79
C ILE A 55 -6.42 2.04 11.54
N GLN A 56 -6.09 2.99 12.41
CA GLN A 56 -4.84 2.92 13.19
C GLN A 56 -4.78 1.71 14.13
N LYS A 57 -5.91 1.30 14.71
CA LYS A 57 -6.01 0.07 15.51
C LYS A 57 -5.80 -1.18 14.66
N GLU A 58 -6.31 -1.19 13.44
CA GLU A 58 -6.12 -2.27 12.48
C GLU A 58 -4.67 -2.34 11.99
N GLU A 59 -4.08 -1.20 11.63
CA GLU A 59 -2.69 -1.07 11.17
C GLU A 59 -1.68 -1.50 12.24
N ALA A 60 -1.95 -1.22 13.52
CA ALA A 60 -1.12 -1.68 14.63
C ALA A 60 -1.11 -3.22 14.78
N ALA A 61 -2.14 -3.89 14.27
CA ALA A 61 -2.24 -5.35 14.25
C ALA A 61 -1.64 -5.98 12.97
N TYR A 62 -1.13 -5.18 12.03
CA TYR A 62 -0.53 -5.71 10.81
C TYR A 62 0.75 -6.48 11.14
N VAL A 63 0.76 -7.75 10.75
CA VAL A 63 1.93 -8.61 10.83
C VAL A 63 2.90 -8.17 9.74
N PRO A 64 4.22 -8.05 10.04
CA PRO A 64 5.19 -7.75 9.01
C PRO A 64 5.12 -8.77 7.88
N LEU A 65 5.19 -8.29 6.64
CA LEU A 65 5.24 -9.17 5.48
C LEU A 65 6.37 -10.19 5.64
N PRO A 66 6.15 -11.46 5.24
CA PRO A 66 7.19 -12.46 5.28
C PRO A 66 8.45 -11.96 4.56
N LYS A 67 9.62 -12.23 5.15
CA LYS A 67 10.90 -11.86 4.54
C LYS A 67 11.13 -12.74 3.29
N PHE A 68 10.91 -12.17 2.11
CA PHE A 68 11.27 -12.80 0.86
C PHE A 68 12.74 -12.55 0.55
N TYR A 69 13.52 -13.62 0.43
CA TYR A 69 14.93 -13.51 0.02
C TYR A 69 15.02 -13.41 -1.50
N THR A 70 15.43 -12.24 -1.99
CA THR A 70 15.77 -12.04 -3.39
C THR A 70 17.26 -12.30 -3.58
N PHE A 71 17.59 -13.33 -4.37
CA PHE A 71 18.97 -13.65 -4.72
C PHE A 71 19.29 -13.06 -6.09
N LYS A 72 20.52 -12.56 -6.25
CA LYS A 72 20.97 -11.95 -7.52
C LYS A 72 21.00 -12.95 -8.69
N SER A 73 21.29 -14.23 -8.43
CA SER A 73 21.27 -15.32 -9.42
C SER A 73 21.07 -16.67 -8.73
N ARG A 74 20.77 -17.71 -9.54
CA ARG A 74 20.62 -19.10 -9.04
C ARG A 74 21.90 -19.63 -8.39
N ASP A 75 23.05 -19.40 -9.02
CA ASP A 75 24.33 -19.91 -8.50
C ASP A 75 24.72 -19.25 -7.17
N VAL A 76 24.47 -17.94 -7.03
CA VAL A 76 24.71 -17.21 -5.78
C VAL A 76 23.78 -17.72 -4.68
N ARG A 77 22.52 -18.03 -5.02
CA ARG A 77 21.57 -18.65 -4.09
C ARG A 77 22.09 -19.98 -3.58
N GLU A 78 22.49 -20.88 -4.47
CA GLU A 78 22.98 -22.21 -4.10
C GLU A 78 24.23 -22.13 -3.21
N ARG A 79 25.19 -21.25 -3.54
CA ARG A 79 26.39 -21.04 -2.71
C ARG A 79 26.07 -20.55 -1.31
N ILE A 80 25.23 -19.52 -1.17
CA ILE A 80 24.85 -18.97 0.14
C ILE A 80 24.11 -20.02 0.97
N LEU A 81 23.15 -20.72 0.37
CA LEU A 81 22.38 -21.75 1.08
C LEU A 81 23.26 -22.92 1.53
N TYR A 82 24.20 -23.35 0.69
CA TYR A 82 25.12 -24.43 1.03
C TYR A 82 26.11 -24.03 2.14
N ALA A 83 26.63 -22.81 2.09
CA ALA A 83 27.49 -22.27 3.16
C ALA A 83 26.75 -22.22 4.51
N ASN A 84 25.51 -21.73 4.51
CA ASN A 84 24.67 -21.71 5.71
C ASN A 84 24.40 -23.13 6.24
N PHE A 85 24.12 -24.09 5.36
CA PHE A 85 23.88 -25.48 5.76
C PHE A 85 25.09 -26.11 6.45
N ILE A 86 26.30 -25.87 5.93
CA ILE A 86 27.54 -26.37 6.55
C ILE A 86 27.74 -25.71 7.92
N GLN A 87 27.55 -24.39 8.01
CA GLN A 87 27.74 -23.65 9.26
C GLN A 87 26.79 -24.14 10.35
N VAL A 88 25.49 -24.24 10.06
CA VAL A 88 24.49 -24.75 11.02
C VAL A 88 24.84 -26.15 11.49
N ASN A 89 25.26 -27.05 10.60
CA ASN A 89 25.66 -28.40 10.99
C ASN A 89 26.89 -28.41 11.90
N LYS A 90 27.86 -27.53 11.66
CA LYS A 90 29.02 -27.37 12.52
C LYS A 90 28.60 -26.86 13.90
N ASP A 91 27.82 -25.79 13.94
CA ASP A 91 27.34 -25.17 15.19
C ASP A 91 26.55 -26.17 16.03
N VAL A 92 25.71 -27.00 15.42
CA VAL A 92 24.95 -28.07 16.10
C VAL A 92 25.90 -29.13 16.68
N LYS A 93 26.91 -29.57 15.93
CA LYS A 93 27.89 -30.54 16.42
C LYS A 93 28.72 -29.98 17.58
N ASP A 94 29.14 -28.73 17.47
CA ASP A 94 29.91 -28.05 18.51
C ASP A 94 29.06 -27.89 19.79
N MET A 95 27.80 -27.49 19.64
CA MET A 95 26.84 -27.42 20.76
C MET A 95 26.64 -28.78 21.44
N ILE A 96 26.49 -29.86 20.67
CA ILE A 96 26.37 -31.22 21.21
C ILE A 96 27.63 -31.58 22.01
N ASN A 97 28.82 -31.34 21.46
CA ASN A 97 30.08 -31.64 22.13
C ASN A 97 30.23 -30.86 23.44
N GLU A 98 29.89 -29.57 23.47
CA GLU A 98 29.94 -28.75 24.68
C GLU A 98 29.02 -29.29 25.78
N ILE A 99 27.78 -29.69 25.44
CA ILE A 99 26.83 -30.25 26.40
C ILE A 99 27.35 -31.57 26.97
N PHE A 100 27.88 -32.46 26.12
CA PHE A 100 28.43 -33.75 26.56
C PHE A 100 29.69 -33.59 27.40
N GLN A 101 30.58 -32.64 27.07
CA GLN A 101 31.76 -32.33 27.88
C GLN A 101 31.37 -31.78 29.27
N LYS A 102 30.38 -30.87 29.33
CA LYS A 102 29.84 -30.37 30.62
C LYS A 102 29.24 -31.49 31.48
N LYS A 103 28.52 -32.45 30.88
CA LYS A 103 27.98 -33.61 31.61
C LYS A 103 29.06 -34.55 32.15
N LYS A 104 30.23 -34.63 31.51
CA LYS A 104 31.35 -35.50 31.94
C LYS A 104 32.19 -34.86 33.06
N ALA A 105 32.11 -33.54 33.22
CA ALA A 105 32.84 -32.79 34.25
C ALA A 105 32.09 -32.71 35.60
N ILE A 106 30.87 -33.23 35.68
CA ILE A 106 30.04 -33.39 36.89
C ILE A 106 30.15 -34.85 37.33
#